data_AF-A0A1D3L8V4-F1
#
_entry.id   AF-A0A1D3L8V4-F1
#
_cell.length_a   1.000
_cell.length_b   1.000
_cell.length_c   1.000
_cell.angle_alpha   90.00
_cell.angle_beta   90.00
_cell.angle_gamma   90.00
#
_symmetry.space_group_name_H-M   'P 1'
#
loop_
_entity.id
_entity.type
_entity.pdbx_description
1 polymer ?
#
loop_
_entity_poly.entity_id
_entity_poly.type
_entity_poly.pdbx_seq_one_letter_code
_entity_poly.pdbx_strand_id
1 'polypeptide(L)'
;KGLEININYDKSLKSYCPILNYVNNQECTYYEQVVASAFIALLTLFKKFDDDEDEDVLEDDKLAEYAILWLCYKIDQGTYKYSNLSAFYKKYIMDNEKNIKEENGANAYKSYKDIINNIICSKTIDISNMSKFYEGFELLSINEIDKLFSVETKGSETNINYDKSLNAYCPILNYVNNQECTYYEQVVASAFIALLTLFNNLDNDDEDVLENNKLAEYAILWLCYKIDQGTYKYSNLSAFYKKYIMDNEKNIKEENGANAYKSYKDIINNIICSKTIDISNMSKFYEGFELLCKMYYECNGSSKDCTACLEKAKEFSEHFEKLNRNSDITEDDPYYKVLCTLSNDYEKLKNKYDNAESSKFPSLPPIKPTKSSTRNTVEASVQLS
;
A
#
# COMPACT_ATOMS: atom_id res chain seq x y z
N LYS A 1 -9.75 -36.30 1.78
CA LYS A 1 -9.88 -36.06 0.32
C LYS A 1 -10.06 -34.55 0.16
N GLY A 2 -8.97 -33.83 -0.09
CA GLY A 2 -9.03 -32.40 -0.39
C GLY A 2 -9.57 -32.23 -1.81
N LEU A 3 -10.53 -31.33 -2.00
CA LEU A 3 -10.93 -30.89 -3.33
C LEU A 3 -9.73 -30.16 -3.94
N GLU A 4 -9.27 -30.60 -5.11
CA GLU A 4 -8.46 -29.77 -6.00
C GLU A 4 -9.32 -28.59 -6.41
N ILE A 5 -9.15 -27.48 -5.70
CA ILE A 5 -9.72 -26.20 -6.11
C ILE A 5 -8.75 -25.66 -7.15
N ASN A 6 -9.26 -25.33 -8.33
CA ASN A 6 -8.45 -24.72 -9.38
C ASN A 6 -8.21 -23.26 -8.97
N ILE A 7 -7.11 -23.01 -8.24
CA ILE A 7 -6.78 -21.69 -7.70
C ILE A 7 -6.02 -20.92 -8.77
N ASN A 8 -6.57 -19.79 -9.19
CA ASN A 8 -5.91 -18.86 -10.10
C ASN A 8 -5.02 -17.93 -9.25
N TYR A 9 -3.72 -17.86 -9.55
CA TYR A 9 -2.76 -16.98 -8.89
C TYR A 9 -1.72 -16.50 -9.90
N ASP A 10 -1.05 -15.37 -9.62
CA ASP A 10 -0.07 -14.79 -10.53
C ASP A 10 1.07 -15.79 -10.84
N LYS A 11 1.44 -15.89 -12.11
CA LYS A 11 2.54 -16.76 -12.59
C LYS A 11 3.88 -16.36 -11.99
N SER A 12 4.07 -15.10 -11.57
CA SER A 12 5.27 -14.62 -10.88
C SER A 12 5.50 -15.35 -9.55
N LEU A 13 4.45 -15.82 -8.88
CA LEU A 13 4.53 -16.57 -7.62
C LEU A 13 4.92 -18.04 -7.84
N LYS A 14 4.85 -18.55 -9.07
CA LYS A 14 5.09 -19.96 -9.39
C LYS A 14 6.51 -20.42 -8.99
N SER A 15 7.50 -19.54 -9.08
CA SER A 15 8.89 -19.82 -8.67
C SER A 15 9.05 -20.05 -7.16
N TYR A 16 8.10 -19.59 -6.36
CA TYR A 16 8.05 -19.72 -4.89
C TYR A 16 7.15 -20.88 -4.43
N CYS A 17 6.48 -21.57 -5.35
CA CYS A 17 5.60 -22.70 -5.04
C CYS A 17 6.38 -23.99 -4.73
N PRO A 18 5.79 -24.91 -3.93
CA PRO A 18 6.39 -26.21 -3.64
C PRO A 18 6.62 -27.03 -4.90
N ILE A 19 7.69 -27.84 -4.90
CA ILE A 19 7.93 -28.85 -5.93
C ILE A 19 7.06 -30.06 -5.63
N LEU A 20 6.23 -30.46 -6.59
CA LEU A 20 5.50 -31.73 -6.51
C LEU A 20 6.45 -32.88 -6.86
N ASN A 21 6.74 -33.72 -5.86
CA ASN A 21 7.72 -34.84 -5.90
C ASN A 21 7.54 -35.86 -7.04
N TYR A 22 6.46 -35.80 -7.81
CA TYR A 22 6.17 -36.73 -8.88
C TYR A 22 6.41 -36.18 -10.30
N VAL A 23 6.55 -34.85 -10.46
CA VAL A 23 6.58 -34.21 -11.80
C VAL A 23 7.66 -33.13 -11.96
N ASN A 24 8.44 -32.80 -10.91
CA ASN A 24 9.40 -31.68 -10.92
C ASN A 24 8.80 -30.33 -11.39
N ASN A 25 7.48 -30.17 -11.25
CA ASN A 25 6.76 -28.95 -11.59
C ASN A 25 6.53 -28.16 -10.29
N GLN A 26 6.92 -26.87 -10.28
CA GLN A 26 6.63 -25.96 -9.17
C GLN A 26 5.22 -25.40 -9.38
N GLU A 27 4.31 -25.70 -8.46
CA GLU A 27 2.91 -25.29 -8.59
C GLU A 27 2.22 -25.28 -7.22
N CYS A 28 1.52 -24.18 -6.93
CA CYS A 28 0.67 -24.06 -5.76
C CYS A 28 -0.70 -24.66 -6.10
N THR A 29 -1.09 -25.68 -5.33
CA THR A 29 -2.33 -26.46 -5.50
C THR A 29 -3.42 -26.08 -4.49
N TYR A 30 -3.04 -25.41 -3.40
CA TYR A 30 -3.96 -24.97 -2.34
C TYR A 30 -3.70 -23.52 -1.96
N TYR A 31 -4.70 -22.85 -1.39
CA TYR A 31 -4.63 -21.42 -1.03
C TYR A 31 -3.49 -21.19 -0.03
N GLU A 32 -3.31 -22.09 0.92
CA GLU A 32 -2.23 -22.00 1.90
C GLU A 32 -0.84 -22.09 1.26
N GLN A 33 -0.70 -22.79 0.14
CA GLN A 33 0.54 -22.82 -0.61
C GLN A 33 0.77 -21.48 -1.32
N VAL A 34 -0.27 -20.90 -1.92
CA VAL A 34 -0.18 -19.56 -2.53
C VAL A 34 0.21 -18.51 -1.49
N VAL A 35 -0.46 -18.48 -0.33
CA VAL A 35 -0.16 -17.55 0.77
C VAL A 35 1.27 -17.74 1.29
N ALA A 36 1.71 -18.99 1.49
CA ALA A 36 3.09 -19.27 1.92
C ALA A 36 4.13 -18.82 0.88
N SER A 37 3.86 -19.04 -0.41
CA SER A 37 4.74 -18.63 -1.50
C SER A 37 4.81 -17.11 -1.65
N ALA A 38 3.68 -16.42 -1.52
CA ALA A 38 3.62 -14.96 -1.52
C ALA A 38 4.32 -14.34 -0.28
N PHE A 39 4.23 -14.98 0.89
CA PHE A 39 5.01 -14.57 2.07
C PHE A 39 6.53 -14.62 1.80
N ILE A 40 7.01 -15.67 1.14
CA ILE A 40 8.44 -15.80 0.78
C ILE A 40 8.82 -14.75 -0.28
N ALA A 41 7.95 -14.51 -1.26
CA ALA A 41 8.17 -13.48 -2.27
C ALA A 41 8.25 -12.08 -1.64
N LEU A 42 7.40 -11.78 -0.66
CA LEU A 42 7.41 -10.53 0.11
C LEU A 42 8.72 -10.35 0.87
N LEU A 43 9.22 -11.39 1.56
CA LEU A 43 10.53 -11.34 2.22
C LEU A 43 11.68 -11.16 1.24
N THR A 44 11.56 -11.73 0.04
CA THR A 44 12.55 -11.53 -1.04
C THR A 44 12.57 -10.10 -1.52
N LEU A 45 11.41 -9.46 -1.63
CA LEU A 45 11.30 -8.04 -1.93
C LEU A 45 11.91 -7.19 -0.80
N PHE A 46 11.61 -7.50 0.46
CA PHE A 46 12.19 -6.82 1.62
C PHE A 46 13.71 -6.88 1.63
N LYS A 47 14.31 -8.04 1.32
CA LYS A 47 15.77 -8.15 1.26
C LYS A 47 16.39 -7.34 0.11
N LYS A 48 15.70 -7.21 -1.02
CA LYS A 48 16.16 -6.32 -2.10
C LYS A 48 16.23 -4.85 -1.67
N PHE A 49 15.52 -4.44 -0.63
CA PHE A 49 15.62 -3.10 -0.04
C PHE A 49 16.78 -2.97 0.99
N ASP A 50 17.47 -4.06 1.35
CA ASP A 50 18.47 -4.10 2.44
C ASP A 50 19.91 -4.43 1.97
N ASP A 51 20.10 -4.88 0.72
CA ASP A 51 21.43 -5.25 0.20
C ASP A 51 22.30 -4.04 -0.26
N ASP A 52 21.92 -2.78 0.02
CA ASP A 52 22.73 -1.59 -0.24
C ASP A 52 23.37 -1.08 1.08
N GLU A 53 24.71 -1.02 1.16
CA GLU A 53 25.56 -0.81 2.35
C GLU A 53 25.48 0.59 3.04
N ASP A 54 24.31 1.24 3.14
CA ASP A 54 24.17 2.57 3.78
C ASP A 54 23.20 2.59 4.99
N GLU A 55 23.52 3.48 5.94
CA GLU A 55 23.27 3.39 7.39
C GLU A 55 21.81 3.62 7.90
N ASP A 56 20.80 3.60 7.03
CA ASP A 56 19.38 3.88 7.41
C ASP A 56 18.37 2.85 6.86
N VAL A 57 18.73 1.57 6.79
CA VAL A 57 17.79 0.48 6.47
C VAL A 57 16.92 0.13 7.68
N LEU A 58 15.65 -0.28 7.47
CA LEU A 58 14.87 -0.88 8.56
C LEU A 58 15.58 -2.11 9.08
N GLU A 59 15.71 -2.20 10.41
CA GLU A 59 16.16 -3.41 11.08
C GLU A 59 15.36 -4.62 10.58
N ASP A 60 16.07 -5.70 10.21
CA ASP A 60 15.48 -6.93 9.68
C ASP A 60 14.33 -7.49 10.55
N ASP A 61 14.37 -7.20 11.86
CA ASP A 61 13.33 -7.54 12.83
C ASP A 61 11.98 -6.91 12.48
N LYS A 62 11.95 -5.64 12.03
CA LYS A 62 10.69 -4.94 11.67
C LYS A 62 10.10 -5.48 10.37
N LEU A 63 10.94 -5.72 9.37
CA LEU A 63 10.50 -6.31 8.10
C LEU A 63 9.95 -7.72 8.29
N ALA A 64 10.56 -8.52 9.18
CA ALA A 64 10.03 -9.81 9.57
C ALA A 64 8.67 -9.71 10.29
N GLU A 65 8.52 -8.77 11.23
CA GLU A 65 7.23 -8.52 11.90
C GLU A 65 6.12 -8.15 10.90
N TYR A 66 6.43 -7.30 9.92
CA TYR A 66 5.52 -6.89 8.85
C TYR A 66 5.08 -8.07 7.98
N ALA A 67 6.03 -8.89 7.53
CA ALA A 67 5.70 -10.07 6.76
C ALA A 67 4.80 -11.01 7.58
N ILE A 68 5.07 -11.19 8.87
CA ILE A 68 4.27 -12.03 9.78
C ILE A 68 2.85 -11.49 9.94
N LEU A 69 2.70 -10.17 10.00
CA LEU A 69 1.40 -9.50 10.08
C LEU A 69 0.57 -9.75 8.82
N TRP A 70 1.20 -9.57 7.66
CA TRP A 70 0.63 -9.88 6.34
C TRP A 70 0.19 -11.34 6.26
N LEU A 71 1.04 -12.25 6.73
CA LEU A 71 0.75 -13.67 6.74
C LEU A 71 -0.46 -13.99 7.62
N CYS A 72 -0.54 -13.42 8.82
CA CYS A 72 -1.70 -13.59 9.71
C CYS A 72 -3.00 -13.13 9.03
N TYR A 73 -2.97 -11.97 8.37
CA TYR A 73 -4.14 -11.45 7.67
C TYR A 73 -4.60 -12.36 6.54
N LYS A 74 -3.70 -12.75 5.63
CA LYS A 74 -4.09 -13.63 4.51
C LYS A 74 -4.57 -15.00 5.00
N ILE A 75 -3.98 -15.54 6.07
CA ILE A 75 -4.51 -16.76 6.68
C ILE A 75 -5.93 -16.56 7.23
N ASP A 76 -6.21 -15.42 7.86
CA ASP A 76 -7.55 -15.12 8.37
C ASP A 76 -8.55 -14.86 7.24
N GLN A 77 -8.16 -14.35 6.08
CA GLN A 77 -9.07 -14.26 4.92
C GLN A 77 -9.41 -15.63 4.30
N GLY A 78 -8.54 -16.63 4.51
CA GLY A 78 -8.72 -17.98 3.99
C GLY A 78 -9.96 -18.71 4.51
N THR A 79 -10.45 -19.66 3.71
CA THR A 79 -11.59 -20.53 4.06
C THR A 79 -11.28 -21.47 5.23
N TYR A 80 -10.03 -21.92 5.35
CA TYR A 80 -9.58 -22.75 6.46
C TYR A 80 -9.01 -21.88 7.58
N LYS A 81 -9.70 -21.86 8.71
CA LYS A 81 -9.29 -21.05 9.87
C LYS A 81 -8.19 -21.74 10.66
N TYR A 82 -7.07 -21.03 10.82
CA TYR A 82 -6.00 -21.41 11.73
C TYR A 82 -6.05 -20.47 12.94
N SER A 83 -6.04 -21.03 14.15
CA SER A 83 -6.03 -20.22 15.37
C SER A 83 -4.62 -19.77 15.77
N ASN A 84 -3.59 -20.53 15.40
CA ASN A 84 -2.20 -20.29 15.76
C ASN A 84 -1.29 -20.32 14.53
N LEU A 85 -0.51 -19.26 14.34
CA LEU A 85 0.43 -19.10 13.23
C LEU A 85 1.49 -20.22 13.16
N SER A 86 1.94 -20.74 14.30
CA SER A 86 2.99 -21.78 14.36
C SER A 86 2.60 -23.06 13.60
N ALA A 87 1.32 -23.42 13.61
CA ALA A 87 0.83 -24.60 12.90
C ALA A 87 0.87 -24.42 11.38
N PHE A 88 0.47 -23.24 10.90
CA PHE A 88 0.55 -22.90 9.48
C PHE A 88 2.01 -22.83 9.02
N TYR A 89 2.84 -22.09 9.77
CA TYR A 89 4.24 -21.87 9.44
C TYR A 89 5.03 -23.17 9.31
N LYS A 90 4.88 -24.10 10.26
CA LYS A 90 5.53 -25.42 10.20
C LYS A 90 5.11 -26.22 8.97
N LYS A 91 3.82 -26.22 8.65
CA LYS A 91 3.24 -27.07 7.62
C LYS A 91 3.45 -26.55 6.19
N TYR A 92 3.40 -25.24 5.99
CA TYR A 92 3.38 -24.65 4.64
C TYR A 92 4.58 -23.77 4.31
N ILE A 93 5.33 -23.29 5.31
CA ILE A 93 6.50 -22.43 5.08
C ILE A 93 7.79 -23.21 5.33
N MET A 94 7.97 -23.82 6.51
CA MET A 94 9.17 -24.61 6.82
C MET A 94 9.33 -25.85 5.92
N ASP A 95 8.23 -26.55 5.64
CA ASP A 95 8.28 -27.73 4.76
C ASP A 95 8.52 -27.35 3.29
N ASN A 96 8.17 -26.11 2.92
CA ASN A 96 8.31 -25.59 1.56
C ASN A 96 9.74 -25.07 1.31
N GLU A 97 10.44 -24.61 2.35
CA GLU A 97 11.85 -24.18 2.31
C GLU A 97 12.77 -25.18 1.61
N LYS A 98 12.56 -26.49 1.82
CA LYS A 98 13.39 -27.55 1.23
C LYS A 98 13.33 -27.60 -0.30
N ASN A 99 12.39 -26.89 -0.91
CA ASN A 99 12.05 -26.98 -2.34
C ASN A 99 12.17 -25.64 -3.08
N ILE A 100 12.56 -24.55 -2.40
CA ILE A 100 12.82 -23.24 -3.04
C ILE A 100 14.24 -23.29 -3.63
N LYS A 101 14.36 -23.12 -4.95
CA LYS A 101 15.67 -23.05 -5.61
C LYS A 101 16.45 -21.81 -5.16
N GLU A 102 17.76 -21.93 -4.98
CA GLU A 102 18.64 -20.84 -4.51
C GLU A 102 18.53 -19.56 -5.36
N GLU A 103 18.24 -19.71 -6.65
CA GLU A 103 18.08 -18.63 -7.64
C GLU A 103 16.79 -17.80 -7.49
N ASN A 104 15.81 -18.23 -6.67
CA ASN A 104 14.47 -17.63 -6.58
C ASN A 104 14.08 -17.15 -5.16
N GLY A 105 15.03 -16.59 -4.39
CA GLY A 105 14.73 -15.95 -3.09
C GLY A 105 15.00 -16.80 -1.84
N ALA A 106 15.62 -17.98 -1.98
CA ALA A 106 16.01 -18.80 -0.83
C ALA A 106 17.01 -18.08 0.11
N ASN A 107 17.82 -17.15 -0.43
CA ASN A 107 18.75 -16.36 0.35
C ASN A 107 18.03 -15.35 1.26
N ALA A 108 17.03 -14.63 0.74
CA ALA A 108 16.27 -13.65 1.51
C ALA A 108 15.46 -14.30 2.64
N TYR A 109 14.76 -15.41 2.36
CA TYR A 109 14.08 -16.15 3.42
C TYR A 109 15.07 -16.66 4.47
N LYS A 110 16.25 -17.16 4.07
CA LYS A 110 17.31 -17.56 5.03
C LYS A 110 17.75 -16.41 5.93
N SER A 111 17.86 -15.19 5.40
CA SER A 111 18.22 -14.00 6.17
C SER A 111 17.23 -13.71 7.29
N TYR A 112 15.93 -13.78 6.98
CA TYR A 112 14.87 -13.53 7.97
C TYR A 112 14.49 -14.77 8.80
N LYS A 113 14.93 -15.97 8.40
CA LYS A 113 14.47 -17.24 8.96
C LYS A 113 14.65 -17.32 10.47
N ASP A 114 15.82 -16.94 10.98
CA ASP A 114 16.11 -17.04 12.40
C ASP A 114 15.28 -16.05 13.22
N ILE A 115 15.09 -14.84 12.69
CA ILE A 115 14.23 -13.79 13.26
C ILE A 115 12.77 -14.27 13.30
N ILE A 116 12.24 -14.74 12.17
CA ILE A 116 10.88 -15.25 12.04
C ILE A 116 10.65 -16.45 12.95
N ASN A 117 11.59 -17.40 12.97
CA ASN A 117 11.53 -18.55 13.87
C ASN A 117 11.49 -18.11 15.33
N ASN A 118 12.32 -17.14 15.71
CA ASN A 118 12.31 -16.58 17.06
C ASN A 118 10.95 -15.95 17.37
N ILE A 119 10.37 -15.14 16.48
CA ILE A 119 9.07 -14.49 16.69
C ILE A 119 7.94 -15.53 16.80
N ILE A 120 7.84 -16.44 15.83
CA ILE A 120 6.74 -17.43 15.72
C ILE A 120 6.86 -18.55 16.76
N CYS A 121 8.08 -18.94 17.16
CA CYS A 121 8.28 -20.04 18.11
C CYS A 121 8.40 -19.58 19.57
N SER A 122 8.75 -18.32 19.84
CA SER A 122 8.81 -17.80 21.21
C SER A 122 7.46 -17.31 21.74
N LYS A 123 6.52 -16.98 20.86
CA LYS A 123 5.20 -16.43 21.21
C LYS A 123 4.08 -17.27 20.58
N THR A 124 3.00 -17.45 21.34
CA THR A 124 1.75 -17.94 20.73
C THR A 124 1.07 -16.76 20.05
N ILE A 125 1.13 -16.74 18.71
CA ILE A 125 0.52 -15.68 17.90
C ILE A 125 -0.90 -16.12 17.53
N ASP A 126 -1.89 -15.42 18.08
CA ASP A 126 -3.30 -15.56 17.69
C ASP A 126 -3.54 -14.85 16.36
N ILE A 127 -3.89 -15.63 15.34
CA ILE A 127 -4.03 -15.14 13.97
C ILE A 127 -5.17 -14.13 13.85
N SER A 128 -6.31 -14.34 14.52
CA SER A 128 -7.47 -13.45 14.42
C SER A 128 -7.22 -12.11 15.11
N ASN A 129 -6.40 -12.09 16.15
CA ASN A 129 -5.96 -10.84 16.75
C ASN A 129 -4.91 -10.18 15.87
N MET A 130 -3.91 -10.90 15.36
CA MET A 130 -2.88 -10.33 14.48
C MET A 130 -3.41 -9.84 13.13
N SER A 131 -4.37 -10.52 12.52
CA SER A 131 -4.99 -10.13 11.24
C SER A 131 -5.62 -8.75 11.34
N LYS A 132 -6.20 -8.41 12.49
CA LYS A 132 -6.76 -7.08 12.75
C LYS A 132 -5.69 -5.99 12.66
N PHE A 133 -4.41 -6.26 12.92
CA PHE A 133 -3.36 -5.25 12.84
C PHE A 133 -2.96 -4.92 11.39
N TYR A 134 -3.31 -5.79 10.43
CA TYR A 134 -2.91 -5.65 9.04
C TYR A 134 -3.59 -4.49 8.29
N GLU A 135 -4.82 -4.13 8.64
CA GLU A 135 -5.49 -2.96 8.04
C GLU A 135 -4.71 -1.66 8.30
N GLY A 136 -4.00 -1.58 9.44
CA GLY A 136 -3.08 -0.47 9.71
C GLY A 136 -1.78 -0.57 8.93
N PHE A 137 -1.37 -1.78 8.54
CA PHE A 137 -0.12 -2.05 7.85
C PHE A 137 -0.14 -1.66 6.37
N GLU A 138 -1.26 -1.85 5.67
CA GLU A 138 -1.44 -1.31 4.30
C GLU A 138 -1.19 0.20 4.27
N LEU A 139 -1.62 0.92 5.32
CA LEU A 139 -1.41 2.36 5.45
C LEU A 139 0.01 2.72 5.90
N LEU A 140 0.68 1.85 6.68
CA LEU A 140 2.09 2.03 7.09
C LEU A 140 3.07 1.78 5.94
N SER A 141 2.69 1.01 4.93
CA SER A 141 3.52 0.73 3.75
C SER A 141 3.94 1.99 2.97
N ILE A 142 3.12 3.05 3.04
CA ILE A 142 3.45 4.37 2.49
C ILE A 142 4.66 5.00 3.19
N ASN A 143 4.80 4.83 4.51
CA ASN A 143 5.95 5.33 5.26
C ASN A 143 7.25 4.63 4.86
N GLU A 144 7.17 3.44 4.28
CA GLU A 144 8.35 2.70 3.81
C GLU A 144 8.83 3.23 2.46
N ILE A 145 7.91 3.52 1.53
CA ILE A 145 8.24 4.19 0.28
C ILE A 145 8.88 5.57 0.53
N ASP A 146 8.45 6.25 1.60
CA ASP A 146 9.02 7.54 2.01
C ASP A 146 10.52 7.50 2.35
N LYS A 147 11.03 6.35 2.80
CA LYS A 147 12.43 6.18 3.16
C LYS A 147 13.31 5.89 1.96
N LEU A 148 12.73 5.46 0.84
CA LEU A 148 13.48 5.12 -0.38
C LEU A 148 14.11 6.33 -1.05
N PHE A 149 13.79 7.56 -0.63
CA PHE A 149 14.47 8.75 -1.13
C PHE A 149 14.39 9.91 -0.15
N SER A 150 15.43 10.74 -0.18
CA SER A 150 15.53 11.97 0.59
C SER A 150 16.11 13.09 -0.27
N VAL A 151 15.83 14.32 0.14
CA VAL A 151 16.33 15.52 -0.54
C VAL A 151 17.17 16.31 0.45
N GLU A 152 18.46 16.38 0.17
CA GLU A 152 19.39 17.20 0.93
C GLU A 152 19.60 18.54 0.22
N THR A 153 19.55 19.63 1.00
CA THR A 153 19.88 20.96 0.50
C THR A 153 21.17 21.45 1.14
N LYS A 154 22.19 21.74 0.32
CA LYS A 154 23.45 22.36 0.74
C LYS A 154 23.61 23.68 0.01
N GLY A 155 23.19 24.77 0.65
CA GLY A 155 23.17 26.09 0.03
C GLY A 155 22.13 26.16 -1.09
N SER A 156 22.57 26.37 -2.33
CA SER A 156 21.70 26.39 -3.53
C SER A 156 21.64 25.05 -4.27
N GLU A 157 22.47 24.07 -3.90
CA GLU A 157 22.49 22.75 -4.52
C GLU A 157 21.51 21.82 -3.81
N THR A 158 20.70 21.13 -4.61
CA THR A 158 19.74 20.12 -4.15
C THR A 158 20.23 18.76 -4.64
N ASN A 159 20.61 17.89 -3.70
CA ASN A 159 21.00 16.52 -3.99
C ASN A 159 19.84 15.59 -3.65
N ILE A 160 19.51 14.69 -4.56
CA ILE A 160 18.47 13.69 -4.37
C ILE A 160 19.18 12.38 -4.12
N ASN A 161 19.06 11.89 -2.89
CA ASN A 161 19.54 10.56 -2.53
C ASN A 161 18.35 9.63 -2.65
N TYR A 162 18.50 8.53 -3.37
CA TYR A 162 17.41 7.57 -3.51
C TYR A 162 17.96 6.16 -3.66
N ASP A 163 17.17 5.20 -3.21
CA ASP A 163 17.47 3.79 -3.22
C ASP A 163 17.49 3.26 -4.66
N LYS A 164 18.52 2.48 -5.00
CA LYS A 164 18.71 1.98 -6.37
C LYS A 164 17.60 1.03 -6.81
N SER A 165 16.82 0.45 -5.92
CA SER A 165 15.62 -0.33 -6.26
C SER A 165 14.63 0.47 -7.10
N LEU A 166 14.55 1.79 -6.90
CA LEU A 166 13.73 2.68 -7.71
C LEU A 166 14.21 2.78 -9.17
N ASN A 167 15.45 2.40 -9.48
CA ASN A 167 15.91 2.36 -10.87
C ASN A 167 15.06 1.42 -11.74
N ALA A 168 14.41 0.41 -11.17
CA ALA A 168 13.54 -0.51 -11.90
C ALA A 168 12.34 0.17 -12.59
N TYR A 169 11.90 1.32 -12.06
CA TYR A 169 10.77 2.09 -12.58
C TYR A 169 11.18 3.47 -13.15
N CYS A 170 12.47 3.79 -13.16
CA CYS A 170 12.97 5.03 -13.76
C CYS A 170 12.93 5.00 -15.31
N PRO A 171 12.96 6.16 -15.98
CA PRO A 171 13.07 6.22 -17.44
C PRO A 171 14.39 5.65 -17.97
N ILE A 172 14.40 5.23 -19.25
CA ILE A 172 15.63 4.88 -19.97
C ILE A 172 16.12 6.11 -20.71
N LEU A 173 17.35 6.54 -20.46
CA LEU A 173 17.95 7.66 -21.18
C LEU A 173 18.37 7.21 -22.59
N ASN A 174 17.99 7.97 -23.62
CA ASN A 174 18.23 7.61 -25.04
C ASN A 174 19.72 7.46 -25.42
N TYR A 175 20.65 7.89 -24.57
CA TYR A 175 22.09 7.94 -24.86
C TYR A 175 22.94 7.02 -23.99
N VAL A 176 22.34 6.41 -22.96
CA VAL A 176 23.01 5.52 -22.01
C VAL A 176 22.03 4.39 -21.73
N ASN A 177 22.39 3.14 -22.02
CA ASN A 177 21.50 1.98 -21.80
C ASN A 177 21.21 1.68 -20.31
N ASN A 178 21.47 2.64 -19.41
CA ASN A 178 21.26 2.54 -17.99
C ASN A 178 19.92 3.19 -17.62
N GLN A 179 19.19 2.51 -16.75
CA GLN A 179 17.90 2.96 -16.24
C GLN A 179 18.14 3.66 -14.91
N GLU A 180 17.88 4.96 -14.85
CA GLU A 180 18.24 5.79 -13.70
C GLU A 180 17.35 7.03 -13.65
N CYS A 181 17.03 7.50 -12.45
CA CYS A 181 16.27 8.71 -12.23
C CYS A 181 17.23 9.90 -12.10
N THR A 182 17.12 10.86 -13.01
CA THR A 182 17.97 12.06 -13.05
C THR A 182 17.40 13.21 -12.21
N TYR A 183 16.08 13.30 -12.10
CA TYR A 183 15.40 14.43 -11.46
C TYR A 183 14.42 13.95 -10.39
N TYR A 184 14.10 14.83 -9.45
CA TYR A 184 13.21 14.53 -8.32
C TYR A 184 11.86 13.98 -8.79
N GLU A 185 11.29 14.55 -9.84
CA GLU A 185 10.02 14.10 -10.40
C GLU A 185 10.07 12.67 -10.94
N GLN A 186 11.23 12.25 -11.47
CA GLN A 186 11.42 10.88 -11.93
C GLN A 186 11.53 9.93 -10.74
N VAL A 187 12.22 10.33 -9.66
CA VAL A 187 12.29 9.55 -8.41
C VAL A 187 10.90 9.40 -7.79
N VAL A 188 10.14 10.49 -7.67
CA VAL A 188 8.76 10.47 -7.16
C VAL A 188 7.85 9.60 -8.02
N ALA A 189 7.94 9.71 -9.35
CA ALA A 189 7.17 8.86 -10.26
C ALA A 189 7.56 7.38 -10.14
N SER A 190 8.85 7.08 -9.98
CA SER A 190 9.34 5.73 -9.77
C SER A 190 8.84 5.15 -8.44
N ALA A 191 8.98 5.90 -7.35
CA ALA A 191 8.48 5.52 -6.03
C ALA A 191 6.95 5.35 -5.99
N PHE A 192 6.21 6.13 -6.79
CA PHE A 192 4.78 5.91 -6.98
C PHE A 192 4.46 4.54 -7.59
N ILE A 193 5.21 4.11 -8.62
CA ILE A 193 5.04 2.77 -9.20
C ILE A 193 5.46 1.68 -8.20
N ALA A 194 6.53 1.91 -7.43
CA ALA A 194 6.94 1.02 -6.34
C ALA A 194 5.82 0.86 -5.30
N LEU A 195 5.15 1.95 -4.91
CA LEU A 195 4.02 1.92 -3.99
C LEU A 195 2.84 1.12 -4.55
N LEU A 196 2.49 1.31 -5.82
CA LEU A 196 1.44 0.51 -6.47
C LEU A 196 1.82 -0.96 -6.55
N THR A 197 3.10 -1.26 -6.78
CA THR A 197 3.63 -2.63 -6.77
C THR A 197 3.47 -3.27 -5.40
N LEU A 198 3.76 -2.52 -4.35
CA LEU A 198 3.57 -2.95 -2.98
C LEU A 198 2.08 -3.24 -2.72
N PHE A 199 1.19 -2.29 -3.00
CA PHE A 199 -0.26 -2.48 -2.87
C PHE A 199 -0.78 -3.69 -3.63
N ASN A 200 -0.37 -3.88 -4.88
CA ASN A 200 -0.77 -5.03 -5.68
C ASN A 200 -0.29 -6.37 -5.11
N ASN A 201 0.88 -6.40 -4.46
CA ASN A 201 1.39 -7.60 -3.80
C ASN A 201 0.73 -7.86 -2.44
N LEU A 202 0.25 -6.80 -1.78
CA LEU A 202 -0.56 -6.87 -0.57
C LEU A 202 -1.97 -7.37 -0.91
N ASP A 203 -2.51 -6.96 -2.05
CA ASP A 203 -3.85 -7.29 -2.55
C ASP A 203 -3.81 -8.32 -3.69
N ASN A 204 -3.52 -9.59 -3.37
CA ASN A 204 -3.47 -10.68 -4.36
C ASN A 204 -4.86 -11.19 -4.82
N ASP A 205 -5.96 -10.51 -4.47
CA ASP A 205 -7.31 -10.90 -4.89
C ASP A 205 -7.87 -9.84 -5.86
N ASP A 206 -7.64 -10.04 -7.17
CA ASP A 206 -8.15 -9.20 -8.29
C ASP A 206 -9.69 -8.97 -8.28
N GLU A 207 -10.42 -9.59 -7.34
CA GLU A 207 -11.88 -9.51 -7.19
C GLU A 207 -12.36 -8.39 -6.24
N ASP A 208 -11.50 -7.79 -5.39
CA ASP A 208 -11.93 -6.69 -4.50
C ASP A 208 -11.67 -5.30 -5.11
N VAL A 209 -12.54 -4.93 -6.06
CA VAL A 209 -12.52 -3.62 -6.73
C VAL A 209 -12.64 -2.46 -5.74
N LEU A 210 -13.25 -2.66 -4.57
CA LEU A 210 -13.45 -1.59 -3.58
C LEU A 210 -12.15 -1.26 -2.83
N GLU A 211 -11.37 -2.27 -2.45
CA GLU A 211 -10.06 -2.07 -1.80
C GLU A 211 -9.06 -1.43 -2.79
N ASN A 212 -9.03 -1.88 -4.05
CA ASN A 212 -8.19 -1.29 -5.09
C ASN A 212 -8.50 0.19 -5.37
N ASN A 213 -9.77 0.60 -5.34
CA ASN A 213 -10.15 2.01 -5.46
C ASN A 213 -9.58 2.86 -4.32
N LYS A 214 -9.69 2.36 -3.09
CA LYS A 214 -9.17 3.02 -1.89
C LYS A 214 -7.64 3.13 -1.92
N LEU A 215 -6.94 2.06 -2.27
CA LEU A 215 -5.48 2.05 -2.38
C LEU A 215 -5.00 3.02 -3.47
N ALA A 216 -5.70 3.12 -4.60
CA ALA A 216 -5.43 4.12 -5.62
C ALA A 216 -5.60 5.55 -5.10
N GLU A 217 -6.65 5.82 -4.31
CA GLU A 217 -6.88 7.13 -3.69
C GLU A 217 -5.72 7.51 -2.75
N TYR A 218 -5.25 6.59 -1.92
CA TYR A 218 -4.10 6.82 -1.04
C TYR A 218 -2.78 6.98 -1.78
N ALA A 219 -2.54 6.21 -2.85
CA ALA A 219 -1.38 6.40 -3.70
C ALA A 219 -1.37 7.79 -4.34
N ILE A 220 -2.51 8.25 -4.87
CA ILE A 220 -2.65 9.59 -5.46
C ILE A 220 -2.43 10.67 -4.41
N LEU A 221 -2.97 10.46 -3.21
CA LEU A 221 -2.81 11.39 -2.10
C LEU A 221 -1.34 11.57 -1.72
N TRP A 222 -0.62 10.46 -1.57
CA TRP A 222 0.83 10.43 -1.35
C TRP A 222 1.60 11.11 -2.48
N LEU A 223 1.25 10.82 -3.73
CA LEU A 223 1.87 11.41 -4.91
C LEU A 223 1.73 12.94 -4.91
N CYS A 224 0.53 13.46 -4.65
CA CYS A 224 0.31 14.90 -4.54
C CYS A 224 1.16 15.53 -3.44
N TYR A 225 1.22 14.90 -2.26
CA TYR A 225 2.06 15.40 -1.17
C TYR A 225 3.54 15.47 -1.56
N LYS A 226 4.10 14.41 -2.16
CA LYS A 226 5.52 14.42 -2.57
C LYS A 226 5.80 15.44 -3.67
N ILE A 227 4.91 15.60 -4.64
CA ILE A 227 5.06 16.65 -5.65
C ILE A 227 5.04 18.05 -5.01
N ASP A 228 4.15 18.27 -4.03
CA ASP A 228 4.03 19.54 -3.31
C ASP A 228 5.27 19.85 -2.45
N GLN A 229 5.99 18.83 -1.96
CA GLN A 229 7.28 19.01 -1.27
C GLN A 229 8.44 19.32 -2.23
N GLY A 230 8.27 19.03 -3.53
CA GLY A 230 9.28 19.29 -4.56
C GLY A 230 9.62 20.77 -4.74
N THR A 231 10.83 21.02 -5.27
CA THR A 231 11.30 22.37 -5.61
C THR A 231 10.56 22.95 -6.81
N TYR A 232 10.28 22.12 -7.83
CA TYR A 232 9.45 22.50 -8.95
C TYR A 232 7.97 22.31 -8.59
N LYS A 233 7.20 23.42 -8.61
CA LYS A 233 5.78 23.38 -8.28
C LYS A 233 4.94 23.00 -9.50
N TYR A 234 4.19 21.91 -9.37
CA TYR A 234 3.10 21.56 -10.27
C TYR A 234 1.79 21.94 -9.59
N SER A 235 0.92 22.69 -10.28
CA SER A 235 -0.42 22.99 -9.76
C SER A 235 -1.39 21.85 -10.03
N ASN A 236 -1.28 21.16 -11.18
CA ASN A 236 -2.22 20.14 -11.63
C ASN A 236 -1.58 18.76 -11.72
N LEU A 237 -2.17 17.78 -11.04
CA LEU A 237 -1.73 16.38 -11.05
C LEU A 237 -1.72 15.76 -12.45
N SER A 238 -2.68 16.10 -13.31
CA SER A 238 -2.79 15.47 -14.65
C SER A 238 -1.59 15.78 -15.53
N ALA A 239 -0.98 16.96 -15.38
CA ALA A 239 0.20 17.37 -16.12
C ALA A 239 1.44 16.57 -15.68
N PHE A 240 1.60 16.40 -14.36
CA PHE A 240 2.68 15.58 -13.80
C PHE A 240 2.52 14.11 -14.24
N TYR A 241 1.33 13.55 -14.01
CA TYR A 241 1.03 12.14 -14.27
C TYR A 241 1.29 11.77 -15.74
N LYS A 242 0.81 12.60 -16.68
CA LYS A 242 1.07 12.38 -18.10
C LYS A 242 2.57 12.34 -18.41
N LYS A 243 3.31 13.35 -17.97
CA LYS A 243 4.71 13.57 -18.35
C LYS A 243 5.66 12.54 -17.72
N TYR A 244 5.47 12.21 -16.46
CA TYR A 244 6.44 11.42 -15.70
C TYR A 244 6.03 9.96 -15.52
N ILE A 245 4.73 9.65 -15.56
CA ILE A 245 4.21 8.29 -15.34
C ILE A 245 3.73 7.68 -16.66
N MET A 246 2.74 8.29 -17.32
CA MET A 246 2.16 7.71 -18.56
C MET A 246 3.18 7.63 -19.70
N ASP A 247 3.89 8.71 -20.00
CA ASP A 247 4.84 8.75 -21.12
C ASP A 247 6.04 7.80 -20.92
N ASN A 248 6.28 7.38 -19.68
CA ASN A 248 7.36 6.45 -19.28
C ASN A 248 6.88 5.01 -19.05
N GLU A 249 5.59 4.70 -19.22
CA GLU A 249 5.02 3.37 -18.95
C GLU A 249 5.80 2.22 -19.63
N LYS A 250 6.21 2.43 -20.89
CA LYS A 250 6.99 1.45 -21.68
C LYS A 250 8.38 1.14 -21.11
N ASN A 251 8.88 1.97 -20.19
CA ASN A 251 10.20 1.84 -19.58
C ASN A 251 10.15 1.07 -18.26
N ILE A 252 8.96 0.74 -17.73
CA ILE A 252 8.80 -0.09 -16.53
C ILE A 252 9.23 -1.51 -16.88
N LYS A 253 10.45 -1.90 -16.48
CA LYS A 253 11.04 -3.20 -16.83
C LYS A 253 10.63 -4.33 -15.90
N GLU A 254 10.39 -3.99 -14.64
CA GLU A 254 10.00 -5.01 -13.67
C GLU A 254 8.58 -5.49 -13.98
N GLU A 255 8.46 -6.78 -14.29
CA GLU A 255 7.20 -7.41 -14.67
C GLU A 255 6.12 -7.16 -13.61
N ASN A 256 6.47 -7.27 -12.33
CA ASN A 256 5.57 -7.00 -11.22
C ASN A 256 5.12 -5.54 -11.18
N GLY A 257 6.03 -4.57 -11.42
CA GLY A 257 5.66 -3.16 -11.44
C GLY A 257 4.83 -2.76 -12.66
N ALA A 258 5.12 -3.35 -13.82
CA ALA A 258 4.31 -3.15 -15.02
C ALA A 258 2.89 -3.72 -14.85
N ASN A 259 2.78 -4.91 -14.24
CA ASN A 259 1.51 -5.53 -13.92
C ASN A 259 0.72 -4.71 -12.89
N ALA A 260 1.36 -4.31 -11.78
CA ALA A 260 0.72 -3.50 -10.75
C ALA A 260 0.24 -2.15 -11.31
N TYR A 261 1.09 -1.43 -12.05
CA TYR A 261 0.65 -0.18 -12.68
C TYR A 261 -0.56 -0.40 -13.58
N LYS A 262 -0.57 -1.48 -14.38
CA LYS A 262 -1.69 -1.83 -15.25
C LYS A 262 -2.98 -2.10 -14.47
N SER A 263 -2.92 -2.78 -13.33
CA SER A 263 -4.08 -3.05 -12.46
C SER A 263 -4.73 -1.77 -11.95
N TYR A 264 -3.91 -0.78 -11.56
CA TYR A 264 -4.38 0.49 -11.01
C TYR A 264 -4.66 1.58 -12.05
N LYS A 265 -4.12 1.45 -13.27
CA LYS A 265 -4.12 2.51 -14.30
C LYS A 265 -5.51 3.03 -14.63
N ASP A 266 -6.49 2.16 -14.79
CA ASP A 266 -7.85 2.59 -15.17
C ASP A 266 -8.54 3.35 -14.03
N ILE A 267 -8.33 2.91 -12.78
CA ILE A 267 -8.82 3.59 -11.57
C ILE A 267 -8.19 4.99 -11.46
N ILE A 268 -6.85 5.06 -11.57
CA ILE A 268 -6.10 6.31 -11.48
C ILE A 268 -6.52 7.27 -12.60
N ASN A 269 -6.64 6.77 -13.84
CA ASN A 269 -7.10 7.57 -14.97
C ASN A 269 -8.51 8.11 -14.74
N ASN A 270 -9.42 7.30 -14.20
CA ASN A 270 -10.77 7.75 -13.86
C ASN A 270 -10.73 8.91 -12.85
N ILE A 271 -9.95 8.77 -11.78
CA ILE A 271 -9.79 9.81 -10.74
C ILE A 271 -9.21 11.09 -11.36
N ILE A 272 -8.08 11.01 -12.07
CA ILE A 272 -7.36 12.17 -12.62
C ILE A 272 -8.13 12.84 -13.77
N CYS A 273 -8.88 12.08 -14.57
CA CYS A 273 -9.63 12.63 -15.71
C CYS A 273 -11.03 13.14 -15.32
N SER A 274 -11.57 12.72 -14.17
CA SER A 274 -12.89 13.15 -13.70
C SER A 274 -12.96 14.64 -13.44
N LYS A 275 -11.91 15.21 -12.84
CA LYS A 275 -11.79 16.64 -12.52
C LYS A 275 -10.32 17.01 -12.33
N THR A 276 -10.01 18.28 -12.56
CA THR A 276 -8.68 18.81 -12.26
C THR A 276 -8.39 18.70 -10.75
N ILE A 277 -7.31 18.00 -10.42
CA ILE A 277 -6.81 17.88 -9.05
C ILE A 277 -5.69 18.90 -8.85
N ASP A 278 -5.96 19.90 -8.02
CA ASP A 278 -4.95 20.79 -7.48
C ASP A 278 -4.08 20.05 -6.46
N ILE A 279 -2.78 20.01 -6.73
CA ILE A 279 -1.79 19.24 -5.96
C ILE A 279 -1.66 19.78 -4.53
N SER A 280 -1.60 21.10 -4.36
CA SER A 280 -1.40 21.71 -3.03
C SER A 280 -2.64 21.51 -2.14
N ASN A 281 -3.83 21.55 -2.72
CA ASN A 281 -5.05 21.23 -1.99
C ASN A 281 -5.14 19.74 -1.65
N MET A 282 -4.78 18.84 -2.57
CA MET A 282 -4.78 17.40 -2.30
C MET A 282 -3.73 17.02 -1.24
N SER A 283 -2.55 17.65 -1.28
CA SER A 283 -1.47 17.50 -0.30
C SER A 283 -1.94 17.71 1.16
N LYS A 284 -2.87 18.65 1.42
CA LYS A 284 -3.43 18.88 2.78
C LYS A 284 -4.23 17.69 3.32
N PHE A 285 -4.81 16.88 2.44
CA PHE A 285 -5.51 15.65 2.86
C PHE A 285 -4.52 14.57 3.29
N TYR A 286 -3.27 14.61 2.81
CA TYR A 286 -2.24 13.65 3.18
C TYR A 286 -1.85 13.78 4.65
N GLU A 287 -1.84 15.00 5.19
CA GLU A 287 -1.65 15.21 6.64
C GLU A 287 -2.75 14.50 7.46
N GLY A 288 -4.00 14.48 6.97
CA GLY A 288 -5.09 13.74 7.59
C GLY A 288 -4.88 12.23 7.52
N PHE A 289 -4.41 11.73 6.38
CA PHE A 289 -4.01 10.35 6.19
C PHE A 289 -2.87 9.95 7.14
N GLU A 290 -1.80 10.74 7.26
CA GLU A 290 -0.70 10.46 8.20
C GLU A 290 -1.18 10.38 9.65
N LEU A 291 -2.09 11.27 10.06
CA LEU A 291 -2.69 11.23 11.39
C LEU A 291 -3.48 9.94 11.61
N LEU A 292 -4.19 9.46 10.59
CA LEU A 292 -4.88 8.18 10.62
C LEU A 292 -3.88 7.01 10.76
N CYS A 293 -2.78 7.01 10.00
CA CYS A 293 -1.71 6.01 10.13
C CYS A 293 -1.09 6.00 11.53
N LYS A 294 -0.79 7.19 12.09
CA LYS A 294 -0.29 7.35 13.46
C LYS A 294 -1.31 6.85 14.48
N MET A 295 -2.60 7.10 14.25
CA MET A 295 -3.67 6.55 15.09
C MET A 295 -3.64 5.01 15.05
N TYR A 296 -3.59 4.39 13.88
CA TYR A 296 -3.44 2.94 13.75
C TYR A 296 -2.22 2.42 14.55
N TYR A 297 -1.06 3.06 14.41
CA TYR A 297 0.16 2.68 15.13
C TYR A 297 0.00 2.74 16.66
N GLU A 298 -0.48 3.88 17.19
CA GLU A 298 -0.61 4.12 18.63
C GLU A 298 -1.73 3.30 19.29
N CYS A 299 -2.85 3.09 18.57
CA CYS A 299 -3.94 2.23 19.01
C CYS A 299 -3.53 0.75 19.05
N ASN A 300 -2.56 0.36 18.23
CA ASN A 300 -2.03 -0.99 18.18
C ASN A 300 -0.94 -1.25 19.24
N GLY A 301 -0.12 -0.25 19.57
CA GLY A 301 1.04 -0.40 20.47
C GLY A 301 0.74 -0.30 21.96
N SER A 302 -0.42 0.24 22.37
CA SER A 302 -0.68 0.57 23.78
C SER A 302 -1.45 -0.52 24.56
N SER A 303 -0.82 -1.05 25.61
CA SER A 303 -1.47 -1.92 26.60
C SER A 303 -2.51 -1.14 27.42
N LYS A 304 -3.77 -1.60 27.46
CA LYS A 304 -4.92 -1.21 28.35
C LYS A 304 -5.26 0.29 28.56
N ASP A 305 -4.30 1.20 28.57
CA ASP A 305 -4.47 2.65 28.67
C ASP A 305 -4.21 3.29 27.30
N CYS A 306 -5.30 3.49 26.56
CA CYS A 306 -5.37 3.95 25.17
C CYS A 306 -5.10 5.47 25.01
N THR A 307 -4.26 6.07 25.86
CA THR A 307 -4.12 7.55 25.92
C THR A 307 -3.52 8.14 24.66
N ALA A 308 -2.43 7.55 24.12
CA ALA A 308 -1.78 8.02 22.90
C ALA A 308 -2.68 7.89 21.66
N CYS A 309 -3.39 6.77 21.55
CA CYS A 309 -4.39 6.53 20.52
C CYS A 309 -5.52 7.59 20.57
N LEU A 310 -6.02 7.92 21.76
CA LEU A 310 -7.03 8.96 21.94
C LEU A 310 -6.52 10.36 21.58
N GLU A 311 -5.25 10.67 21.88
CA GLU A 311 -4.61 11.92 21.45
C GLU A 311 -4.54 12.02 19.93
N LYS A 312 -4.11 10.95 19.24
CA LYS A 312 -4.11 10.89 17.77
C LYS A 312 -5.51 10.97 17.17
N ALA A 313 -6.51 10.39 17.82
CA ALA A 313 -7.90 10.54 17.41
C ALA A 313 -8.43 11.97 17.50
N LYS A 314 -7.99 12.74 18.50
CA LYS A 314 -8.32 14.17 18.63
C LYS A 314 -7.63 14.99 17.55
N GLU A 315 -6.33 14.78 17.35
CA GLU A 315 -5.56 15.44 16.27
C GLU A 315 -6.21 15.18 14.90
N PHE A 316 -6.56 13.92 14.60
CA PHE A 316 -7.25 13.56 13.35
C PHE A 316 -8.60 14.28 13.23
N SER A 317 -9.44 14.24 14.27
CA SER A 317 -10.77 14.88 14.24
C SER A 317 -10.70 16.40 14.02
N GLU A 318 -9.74 17.07 14.65
CA GLU A 318 -9.54 18.52 14.48
C GLU A 318 -9.06 18.85 13.06
N HIS A 319 -8.18 18.02 12.49
CA HIS A 319 -7.70 18.19 11.11
C HIS A 319 -8.81 17.91 10.09
N PHE A 320 -9.56 16.83 10.27
CA PHE A 320 -10.69 16.46 9.44
C PHE A 320 -11.75 17.58 9.39
N GLU A 321 -12.03 18.22 10.52
CA GLU A 321 -12.95 19.37 10.56
C GLU A 321 -12.46 20.53 9.69
N LYS A 322 -11.15 20.82 9.67
CA LYS A 322 -10.59 21.87 8.81
C LYS A 322 -10.73 21.52 7.33
N LEU A 323 -10.49 20.27 6.96
CA LEU A 323 -10.65 19.79 5.58
C LEU A 323 -12.12 19.84 5.13
N ASN A 324 -13.04 19.41 6.00
CA ASN A 324 -14.48 19.35 5.72
C ASN A 324 -15.16 20.74 5.69
N ARG A 325 -14.51 21.80 6.20
CA ARG A 325 -15.01 23.19 6.09
C ARG A 325 -14.77 23.82 4.72
N ASN A 326 -14.02 23.16 3.82
CA ASN A 326 -13.78 23.67 2.48
C ASN A 326 -15.05 23.53 1.62
N SER A 327 -15.77 24.63 1.42
CA SER A 327 -17.15 24.65 0.88
C SER A 327 -17.29 24.31 -0.60
N ASP A 328 -16.18 24.19 -1.34
CA ASP A 328 -16.20 24.07 -2.80
C ASP A 328 -16.17 22.60 -3.29
N ILE A 329 -16.17 21.65 -2.35
CA ILE A 329 -16.13 20.21 -2.64
C ILE A 329 -17.55 19.70 -2.97
N THR A 330 -17.73 19.20 -4.18
CA THR A 330 -18.96 18.55 -4.67
C THR A 330 -18.87 17.03 -4.51
N GLU A 331 -19.99 16.30 -4.49
CA GLU A 331 -19.99 14.81 -4.39
C GLU A 331 -19.19 14.12 -5.51
N ASP A 332 -19.17 14.72 -6.70
CA ASP A 332 -18.43 14.21 -7.87
C ASP A 332 -16.93 14.52 -7.81
N ASP A 333 -16.46 15.21 -6.78
CA ASP A 333 -15.08 15.67 -6.66
C ASP A 333 -14.16 14.56 -6.12
N PRO A 334 -12.96 14.33 -6.71
CA PRO A 334 -11.94 13.47 -6.07
C PRO A 334 -11.66 13.83 -4.60
N TYR A 335 -11.74 15.10 -4.20
CA TYR A 335 -11.58 15.48 -2.78
C TYR A 335 -12.68 14.90 -1.89
N TYR A 336 -13.92 14.81 -2.39
CA TYR A 336 -15.04 14.23 -1.65
C TYR A 336 -14.83 12.74 -1.39
N LYS A 337 -14.33 12.01 -2.39
CA LYS A 337 -14.02 10.58 -2.25
C LYS A 337 -12.96 10.33 -1.18
N VAL A 338 -11.84 11.06 -1.24
CA VAL A 338 -10.78 10.98 -0.22
C VAL A 338 -11.30 11.32 1.19
N LEU A 339 -12.16 12.35 1.32
CA LEU A 339 -12.83 12.69 2.58
C LEU A 339 -13.68 11.53 3.11
N CYS A 340 -14.47 10.89 2.25
CA CYS A 340 -15.29 9.74 2.63
C CYS A 340 -14.42 8.56 3.05
N THR A 341 -13.36 8.27 2.31
CA THR A 341 -12.42 7.18 2.61
C THR A 341 -11.75 7.38 3.97
N LEU A 342 -11.19 8.58 4.23
CA LEU A 342 -10.61 8.93 5.53
C LEU A 342 -11.63 8.85 6.68
N SER A 343 -12.86 9.33 6.45
CA SER A 343 -13.94 9.27 7.45
C SER A 343 -14.34 7.82 7.76
N ASN A 344 -14.45 6.97 6.73
CA ASN A 344 -14.86 5.59 6.89
C ASN A 344 -13.79 4.78 7.64
N ASP A 345 -12.52 4.95 7.29
CA ASP A 345 -11.43 4.25 7.97
C ASP A 345 -11.25 4.74 9.41
N TYR A 346 -11.46 6.04 9.69
CA TYR A 346 -11.52 6.53 11.07
C TYR A 346 -12.65 5.87 11.87
N GLU A 347 -13.88 5.81 11.34
CA GLU A 347 -15.01 5.20 12.06
C GLU A 347 -14.81 3.69 12.23
N LYS A 348 -14.22 2.98 11.25
CA LYS A 348 -13.78 1.58 11.42
C LYS A 348 -12.79 1.46 12.58
N LEU A 349 -11.76 2.31 12.60
CA LEU A 349 -10.73 2.28 13.62
C LEU A 349 -11.30 2.59 15.01
N LYS A 350 -12.12 3.63 15.10
CA LYS A 350 -12.87 4.00 16.31
C LYS A 350 -13.72 2.85 16.81
N ASN A 351 -14.59 2.26 15.99
CA ASN A 351 -15.46 1.16 16.39
C ASN A 351 -14.69 -0.07 16.89
N LYS A 352 -13.49 -0.28 16.38
CA LYS A 352 -12.61 -1.38 16.77
C LYS A 352 -11.99 -1.19 18.16
N TYR A 353 -11.64 0.04 18.53
CA TYR A 353 -10.95 0.35 19.80
C TYR A 353 -11.88 0.98 20.86
N ASP A 354 -13.10 1.37 20.50
CA ASP A 354 -14.13 1.89 21.40
C ASP A 354 -14.86 0.75 22.14
N ASN A 355 -14.12 0.02 23.00
CA ASN A 355 -14.71 -0.95 23.92
C ASN A 355 -15.13 -0.24 25.22
N ALA A 356 -16.38 0.23 25.23
CA ALA A 356 -17.34 0.52 26.31
C ALA A 356 -16.93 1.07 27.71
N GLU A 357 -15.68 1.01 28.18
CA GLU A 357 -15.31 1.38 29.56
C GLU A 357 -14.25 2.48 29.72
N SER A 358 -13.55 2.96 28.67
CA SER A 358 -12.54 4.03 28.91
C SER A 358 -12.21 5.02 27.78
N SER A 359 -12.65 4.85 26.53
CA SER A 359 -12.17 5.70 25.42
C SER A 359 -13.29 6.37 24.64
N LYS A 360 -13.69 7.60 25.00
CA LYS A 360 -14.60 8.40 24.15
C LYS A 360 -13.84 9.01 22.99
N PHE A 361 -13.63 8.25 21.92
CA PHE A 361 -13.13 8.79 20.67
C PHE A 361 -14.02 9.97 20.20
N PRO A 362 -13.43 11.04 19.65
CA PRO A 362 -14.20 12.10 19.01
C PRO A 362 -15.13 11.57 17.93
N SER A 363 -16.22 12.29 17.67
CA SER A 363 -17.06 12.03 16.50
C SER A 363 -16.73 13.05 15.42
N LEU A 364 -16.63 12.59 14.17
CA LEU A 364 -16.36 13.49 13.06
C LEU A 364 -17.59 14.35 12.73
N PRO A 365 -17.39 15.61 12.30
CA PRO A 365 -18.47 16.40 11.73
C PRO A 365 -19.00 15.72 10.45
N PRO A 366 -20.32 15.80 10.17
CA PRO A 366 -20.87 15.21 8.96
C PRO A 366 -20.28 15.86 7.70
N ILE A 367 -19.93 15.05 6.71
CA ILE A 367 -19.49 15.54 5.40
C ILE A 367 -20.70 16.19 4.71
N LYS A 368 -20.57 17.47 4.34
CA LYS A 368 -21.64 18.23 3.68
C LYS A 368 -21.13 18.69 2.31
N PRO A 369 -21.36 17.92 1.25
CA PRO A 369 -20.98 18.33 -0.08
C PRO A 369 -21.86 19.48 -0.56
N THR A 370 -21.28 20.37 -1.37
CA THR A 370 -22.07 21.35 -2.12
C THR A 370 -22.79 20.61 -3.24
N LYS A 371 -24.12 20.70 -3.29
CA LYS A 371 -24.91 20.06 -4.36
C LYS A 371 -24.43 20.56 -5.71
N SER A 372 -24.07 19.65 -6.62
CA SER A 372 -23.64 20.04 -7.97
C SER A 372 -24.82 20.71 -8.69
N SER A 373 -24.64 21.97 -9.07
CA SER A 373 -25.63 22.72 -9.83
C SER A 373 -25.46 22.42 -11.32
N THR A 374 -25.87 21.24 -11.81
CA THR A 374 -26.39 21.05 -13.19
C THR A 374 -26.85 19.62 -13.48
N ARG A 375 -28.18 19.42 -13.51
CA ARG A 375 -28.87 18.59 -14.52
C ARG A 375 -30.35 18.96 -14.65
N ASN A 376 -30.63 20.24 -14.90
CA ASN A 376 -31.87 20.63 -15.58
C ASN A 376 -31.54 20.75 -17.08
N THR A 377 -31.40 19.61 -17.76
CA THR A 377 -31.47 19.59 -19.22
C THR A 377 -32.93 19.82 -19.60
N VAL A 378 -33.12 20.94 -20.29
CA VAL A 378 -34.35 21.47 -20.86
C VAL A 378 -35.17 20.38 -21.57
N GLU A 379 -36.23 19.87 -20.93
CA GLU A 379 -37.42 19.38 -21.65
C GLU A 379 -38.29 20.60 -21.98
N ALA A 380 -37.94 21.28 -23.06
CA ALA A 380 -38.85 22.22 -23.70
C ALA A 380 -38.86 21.94 -25.20
N SER A 381 -40.08 21.81 -25.71
CA SER A 381 -40.49 21.84 -27.13
C SER A 381 -40.26 20.60 -28.00
N VAL A 382 -41.19 19.63 -27.90
CA VAL A 382 -41.96 19.18 -29.09
C VAL A 382 -43.43 19.01 -28.70
N GLN A 383 -44.17 20.12 -28.71
CA GLN A 383 -45.60 20.11 -29.02
C GLN A 383 -45.79 21.12 -30.15
N LEU A 384 -45.89 20.61 -31.37
CA LEU A 384 -46.52 21.30 -32.49
C LEU A 384 -47.74 20.47 -32.86
N SER A 385 -48.89 21.10 -32.60
CA SER A 385 -50.24 20.77 -33.05
C SER A 385 -50.36 20.75 -34.57
#